data_AF-A0A2S3R8P1-F1
#
_entry.id   AF-A0A2S3R8P1-F1
#
_cell.length_a   1.000
_cell.length_b   1.000
_cell.length_c   1.000
_cell.angle_alpha   90.00
_cell.angle_beta   90.00
_cell.angle_gamma   90.00
#
_symmetry.space_group_name_H-M   'P 1'
#
loop_
_entity.id
_entity.type
_entity.pdbx_description
1 polymer ?
#
loop_
_entity_poly.entity_id
_entity_poly.type
_entity_poly.pdbx_seq_one_letter_code
_entity_poly.pdbx_strand_id
1 'polypeptide(L)'
;DHGVRAFEDERLMRRLIDEQIPLTVCPLSNTKLCVFDDMSQPTILDMLERGVKVTVNSDDPAYFGGYVTENFHALQQSLGMTEEQA
;
A
#
# COMPACT_ATOMS: atom_id res chain seq x y z
N ASP A 1 -0.77 -4.22 10.34
CA ASP A 1 -1.47 -4.54 9.09
C ASP A 1 -2.23 -3.34 8.56
N HIS A 2 -2.33 -3.23 7.23
CA HIS A 2 -2.82 -2.07 6.46
C HIS A 2 -2.06 -0.77 6.78
N GLY A 3 -2.38 -0.11 7.89
CA GLY A 3 -1.65 1.09 8.35
C GLY A 3 -1.74 2.33 7.46
N VAL A 4 -2.55 2.32 6.39
CA VAL A 4 -2.56 3.40 5.39
C VAL A 4 -2.95 4.77 5.93
N ARG A 5 -3.76 4.84 7.00
CA ARG A 5 -4.10 6.09 7.69
C ARG A 5 -2.99 6.64 8.58
N ALA A 6 -1.89 5.91 8.78
CA ALA A 6 -0.71 6.44 9.46
C ALA A 6 -0.16 7.68 8.74
N PHE A 7 -0.42 7.81 7.44
CA PHE A 7 -0.04 8.97 6.63
C PHE A 7 -0.61 10.31 7.16
N GLU A 8 -1.68 10.27 7.95
CA GLU A 8 -2.31 11.45 8.55
C GLU A 8 -1.56 11.98 9.78
N ASP A 9 -0.67 11.19 10.39
CA ASP A 9 0.08 11.54 11.59
C ASP A 9 1.61 11.51 11.34
N GLU A 10 2.19 12.71 11.20
CA GLU A 10 3.62 12.90 10.97
C GLU A 10 4.54 12.40 12.11
N ARG A 11 4.03 12.31 13.34
CA ARG A 11 4.80 11.70 14.44
C ARG A 11 4.81 10.18 14.30
N LEU A 12 3.69 9.59 13.95
CA LEU A 12 3.59 8.15 13.70
C LEU A 12 4.41 7.74 12.46
N MET A 13 4.33 8.49 11.36
CA MET A 13 5.13 8.23 10.16
C MET A 13 6.63 8.19 10.45
N ARG A 14 7.15 9.18 11.19
CA ARG A 14 8.56 9.18 11.62
C ARG A 14 8.92 7.94 12.41
N ARG A 15 8.08 7.56 13.37
CA ARG A 15 8.31 6.33 14.16
C ARG A 15 8.37 5.08 13.28
N LEU A 16 7.46 4.93 12.32
CA LEU A 16 7.42 3.78 11.41
C LEU A 16 8.69 3.69 10.56
N ILE A 17 9.20 4.83 10.09
CA ILE A 17 10.44 4.92 9.31
C ILE A 17 11.65 4.59 10.19
N ASP A 18 11.78 5.25 11.35
CA ASP A 18 12.93 5.10 12.26
C ASP A 18 13.05 3.69 12.82
N GLU A 19 11.93 3.08 13.21
CA GLU A 19 11.88 1.73 13.78
C GLU A 19 11.77 0.63 12.70
N GLN A 20 11.65 1.00 11.42
CA GLN A 20 11.47 0.08 10.29
C GLN A 20 10.35 -0.95 10.53
N ILE A 21 9.24 -0.48 11.11
CA ILE A 21 8.07 -1.33 11.40
C ILE A 21 7.39 -1.69 10.06
N PRO A 22 7.24 -2.99 9.73
CA PRO A 22 6.60 -3.38 8.49
C PRO A 22 5.10 -3.02 8.46
N LEU A 23 4.63 -2.52 7.33
CA LEU A 23 3.19 -2.38 7.04
C LEU A 23 2.79 -3.31 5.90
N THR A 24 1.93 -4.28 6.19
CA THR A 24 1.32 -5.18 5.22
C THR A 24 0.15 -4.47 4.52
N VAL A 25 0.43 -3.82 3.40
CA VAL A 25 -0.55 -3.03 2.66
C VAL A 25 -1.23 -3.90 1.60
N CYS A 26 -2.55 -3.75 1.48
CA CYS A 26 -3.39 -4.56 0.61
C CYS A 26 -4.11 -3.68 -0.43
N PRO A 27 -3.49 -3.34 -1.57
CA PRO A 27 -4.03 -2.37 -2.53
C PRO A 27 -5.47 -2.68 -2.95
N LEU A 28 -5.74 -3.89 -3.45
CA LEU A 28 -7.08 -4.26 -3.94
C LEU A 28 -8.12 -4.24 -2.81
N SER A 29 -7.76 -4.67 -1.60
CA SER A 29 -8.64 -4.61 -0.42
C SER A 29 -9.03 -3.16 -0.10
N ASN A 30 -8.04 -2.26 -0.01
CA ASN A 30 -8.29 -0.86 0.32
C ASN A 30 -9.24 -0.18 -0.71
N THR A 31 -9.11 -0.49 -2.00
CA THR A 31 -10.03 0.03 -3.02
C THR A 31 -11.40 -0.64 -2.95
N LYS A 32 -11.48 -1.97 -2.81
CA LYS A 32 -12.77 -2.70 -2.78
C LYS A 32 -13.61 -2.41 -1.54
N LEU A 33 -12.96 -2.05 -0.44
CA LEU A 33 -13.61 -1.66 0.82
C LEU A 33 -13.84 -0.15 0.93
N CYS A 34 -13.57 0.62 -0.13
CA CYS A 34 -13.72 2.08 -0.16
C CYS A 34 -12.90 2.79 0.94
N VAL A 35 -11.76 2.23 1.35
CA VAL A 35 -10.75 2.96 2.14
C VAL A 35 -10.16 4.07 1.29
N PHE A 36 -9.98 3.80 0.00
CA PHE A 36 -9.74 4.79 -1.05
C PHE A 36 -10.82 4.63 -2.14
N ASP A 37 -11.25 5.73 -2.74
CA ASP A 37 -12.27 5.69 -3.80
C ASP A 37 -11.73 5.11 -5.11
N ASP A 38 -10.42 5.24 -5.35
CA ASP A 38 -9.74 4.79 -6.57
C ASP A 38 -8.30 4.35 -6.29
N MET A 39 -7.77 3.43 -7.11
CA MET A 39 -6.39 2.92 -6.99
C MET A 39 -5.33 3.99 -7.28
N SER A 40 -5.67 5.05 -8.03
CA SER A 40 -4.79 6.21 -8.23
C SER A 40 -4.63 7.07 -6.98
N GLN A 41 -5.43 6.84 -5.92
CA GLN A 41 -5.23 7.56 -4.67
C GLN A 41 -3.93 7.13 -4.00
N PRO A 42 -3.08 8.10 -3.63
CA PRO A 42 -1.70 7.81 -3.27
C PRO A 42 -1.61 7.38 -1.81
N THR A 43 -1.07 6.18 -1.54
CA THR A 43 -0.54 5.88 -0.20
C THR A 43 0.64 4.94 -0.19
N ILE A 44 0.57 3.79 -0.87
CA ILE A 44 1.64 2.79 -0.69
C ILE A 44 2.98 3.22 -1.31
N LEU A 45 2.98 3.77 -2.54
CA LEU A 45 4.23 4.23 -3.17
C LEU A 45 4.76 5.50 -2.47
N ASP A 46 3.89 6.44 -2.08
CA ASP A 46 4.31 7.61 -1.30
C ASP A 46 4.91 7.21 0.07
N MET A 47 4.34 6.20 0.72
CA MET A 47 4.91 5.63 1.96
C MET A 47 6.28 4.99 1.70
N LEU A 48 6.43 4.25 0.59
CA LEU A 48 7.69 3.66 0.17
C LEU A 48 8.76 4.74 -0.07
N GLU A 49 8.43 5.78 -0.84
CA GLU A 49 9.32 6.91 -1.15
C GLU A 49 9.73 7.70 0.12
N ARG A 50 8.86 7.74 1.12
CA ARG A 50 9.18 8.33 2.44
C ARG A 50 10.03 7.42 3.33
N GLY A 51 10.33 6.19 2.90
CA GLY A 51 11.17 5.23 3.63
C GLY A 51 10.41 4.32 4.60
N VAL A 52 9.07 4.28 4.54
CA VAL A 52 8.28 3.32 5.31
C VAL A 52 8.48 1.92 4.75
N LYS A 53 8.66 0.93 5.63
CA LYS A 53 8.83 -0.48 5.26
C LYS A 53 7.50 -1.13 4.87
N VAL A 54 6.91 -0.70 3.76
CA VAL A 54 5.67 -1.29 3.23
C VAL A 54 5.94 -2.63 2.54
N THR A 55 4.96 -3.53 2.57
CA THR A 55 4.90 -4.75 1.77
C THR A 55 3.57 -4.82 1.03
N VAL A 56 3.55 -5.52 -0.11
CA VAL A 56 2.33 -5.75 -0.91
C VAL A 56 1.73 -7.11 -0.57
N ASN A 57 0.44 -7.13 -0.24
CA ASN A 57 -0.30 -8.32 0.17
C ASN A 57 -1.69 -8.34 -0.49
N SER A 58 -2.34 -9.51 -0.53
CA SER A 58 -3.64 -9.68 -1.20
C SER A 58 -4.86 -9.56 -0.29
N ASP A 59 -4.67 -9.65 1.02
CA ASP A 59 -5.76 -9.78 2.00
C ASP A 59 -6.63 -11.02 1.71
N ASP A 60 -7.85 -10.82 1.20
CA ASP A 60 -8.80 -11.87 0.80
C ASP A 60 -8.91 -12.00 -0.75
N PRO A 61 -7.97 -12.67 -1.46
CA PRO A 61 -7.90 -12.71 -2.91
C PRO A 61 -9.21 -13.07 -3.63
N ALA A 62 -9.94 -14.04 -3.08
CA ALA A 62 -11.19 -14.53 -3.67
C ALA A 62 -12.31 -13.48 -3.63
N TYR A 63 -12.28 -12.57 -2.65
CA TYR A 63 -13.26 -11.49 -2.50
C TYR A 63 -12.85 -10.25 -3.30
N PHE A 64 -11.55 -9.94 -3.36
CA PHE A 64 -11.07 -8.69 -3.97
C PHE A 64 -10.62 -8.83 -5.43
N GLY A 65 -10.63 -10.05 -5.98
CA GLY A 65 -10.43 -10.31 -7.40
C GLY A 65 -8.96 -10.33 -7.83
N GLY A 66 -8.04 -10.63 -6.92
CA GLY A 66 -6.61 -10.70 -7.23
C GLY A 66 -5.77 -11.27 -6.08
N TYR A 67 -4.82 -12.13 -6.43
CA TYR A 67 -3.77 -12.59 -5.52
C TYR A 67 -2.65 -11.55 -5.43
N VAL A 68 -1.54 -11.89 -4.79
CA VAL A 68 -0.44 -10.94 -4.56
C VAL A 68 0.07 -10.31 -5.86
N THR A 69 0.23 -11.09 -6.93
CA THR A 69 0.70 -10.60 -8.24
C THR A 69 -0.24 -9.55 -8.84
N GLU A 70 -1.55 -9.76 -8.76
CA GLU A 70 -2.53 -8.78 -9.25
C GLU A 70 -2.49 -7.48 -8.45
N ASN A 71 -2.09 -7.51 -7.17
CA ASN A 71 -1.88 -6.29 -6.40
C ASN A 71 -0.68 -5.50 -6.90
N PHE A 72 0.46 -6.15 -7.20
CA PHE A 72 1.60 -5.49 -7.87
C PHE A 72 1.21 -4.91 -9.22
N HIS A 73 0.46 -5.67 -10.02
CA HIS A 73 -0.03 -5.21 -11.32
C HIS A 73 -0.95 -4.00 -11.20
N ALA A 74 -1.84 -3.96 -10.20
CA ALA A 74 -2.70 -2.80 -9.94
C ALA A 74 -1.87 -1.55 -9.60
N LEU A 75 -0.80 -1.68 -8.80
CA LEU A 75 0.10 -0.57 -8.51
C LEU A 75 0.83 -0.08 -9.76
N GLN A 76 1.30 -0.99 -10.61
CA GLN A 76 1.93 -0.62 -11.88
C GLN A 76 0.96 0.11 -12.80
N GLN A 77 -0.25 -0.42 -13.00
CA GLN A 77 -1.22 0.13 -13.94
C GLN A 77 -1.82 1.47 -13.50
N SER A 78 -2.12 1.63 -12.22
CA SER A 78 -2.84 2.79 -11.71
C SER A 78 -1.93 3.89 -11.14
N LEU A 79 -0.74 3.53 -10.64
CA LEU A 79 0.20 4.46 -10.02
C LEU A 79 1.54 4.55 -10.74
N GLY A 80 1.76 3.75 -11.80
CA GLY A 80 3.01 3.78 -12.56
C GLY A 80 4.21 3.25 -11.78
N MET A 81 3.99 2.30 -10.85
CA MET A 81 5.06 1.66 -10.08
C MET A 81 6.21 1.19 -10.99
N THR A 82 7.44 1.56 -10.63
CA THR A 82 8.65 1.21 -11.39
C THR A 82 9.15 -0.19 -11.03
N GLU A 83 10.08 -0.72 -11.83
CA GLU A 83 10.75 -1.99 -11.52
C GLU A 83 11.61 -1.93 -10.24
N GLU A 84 12.15 -0.75 -9.90
CA GLU A 84 12.94 -0.58 -8.67
C GLU A 84 12.06 -0.58 -7.41
N GLN A 85 10.82 -0.09 -7.53
CA GLN A 85 9.85 -0.10 -6.45
C GLN A 85 9.20 -1.49 -6.22
N ALA A 86 9.26 -2.38 -7.22
CA ALA A 86 8.65 -3.72 -7.19
C ALA A 86 9.56 -4.76 -6.52
#